data_AF-A0A6B2V1K7-F1
#
_entry.id   AF-A0A6B2V1K7-F1
#
_cell.length_a   1.000
_cell.length_b   1.000
_cell.length_c   1.000
_cell.angle_alpha   90.00
_cell.angle_beta   90.00
_cell.angle_gamma   90.00
#
_symmetry.space_group_name_H-M   'P 1'
#
loop_
_entity.id
_entity.type
_entity.pdbx_description
1 polymer ?
#
loop_
_entity_poly.entity_id
_entity_poly.type
_entity_poly.pdbx_seq_one_letter_code
_entity_poly.pdbx_strand_id
1 'polypeptide(L)'
;MRVIAWLVEGTWPACVDAVRAHAPEDAEVVLLHVSGAEVSGVAHGAFAGLLGRAHRGGRSPGDGWGRDPGDRLTALDDASAAALLEAAA
;
A
#
# COMPACT_ATOMS: atom_id res chain seq x y z
N MET A 1 -7.77 23.97 -12.27
CA MET A 1 -6.65 23.06 -12.64
C MET A 1 -6.68 21.83 -11.72
N ARG A 2 -5.90 20.77 -11.97
CA ARG A 2 -5.82 19.60 -11.05
C ARG A 2 -4.39 19.39 -10.57
N VAL A 3 -4.23 19.21 -9.26
CA VAL A 3 -2.96 18.92 -8.58
C VAL A 3 -3.05 17.52 -7.96
N ILE A 4 -2.09 16.67 -8.25
CA ILE A 4 -1.99 15.34 -7.65
C ILE A 4 -0.86 15.36 -6.62
N ALA A 5 -1.19 15.12 -5.35
CA ALA A 5 -0.23 14.97 -4.28
C ALA A 5 0.14 13.49 -4.16
N TRP A 6 1.36 13.14 -4.55
CA TRP A 6 1.90 11.80 -4.38
C TRP A 6 2.45 11.68 -2.97
N LEU A 7 1.80 10.87 -2.15
CA LEU A 7 2.13 10.65 -0.75
C LEU A 7 2.77 9.27 -0.58
N VAL A 8 3.86 9.25 0.16
CA VAL A 8 4.51 8.03 0.64
C VAL A 8 4.78 8.17 2.14
N GLU A 9 4.96 7.04 2.81
CA GLU A 9 5.22 7.03 4.25
C GLU A 9 6.47 7.84 4.62
N GLY A 10 6.43 8.49 5.78
CA GLY A 10 7.54 9.26 6.33
C GLY A 10 7.76 10.66 5.74
N THR A 11 7.20 10.97 4.56
CA THR A 11 7.36 12.30 3.92
C THR A 11 6.05 13.01 3.61
N TRP A 12 4.91 12.30 3.67
CA TRP A 12 3.61 12.83 3.31
C TRP A 12 3.22 14.15 4.00
N PRO A 13 3.54 14.44 5.28
CA PRO A 13 3.10 15.70 5.90
C PRO A 13 3.69 16.92 5.18
N ALA A 14 4.98 16.86 4.82
CA ALA A 14 5.64 17.94 4.10
C ALA A 14 5.07 18.12 2.68
N CYS A 15 4.66 17.03 2.03
CA CYS A 15 3.99 17.10 0.72
C CYS A 15 2.61 17.76 0.84
N VAL A 16 1.82 17.43 1.87
CA VAL A 16 0.52 18.06 2.12
C VAL A 16 0.68 19.55 2.42
N ASP A 17 1.63 19.91 3.29
CA ASP A 17 1.93 21.31 3.60
C ASP A 17 2.33 22.11 2.37
N ALA A 18 3.18 21.53 1.50
CA ALA A 18 3.58 22.17 0.25
C ALA A 18 2.40 22.36 -0.71
N VAL A 19 1.50 21.38 -0.83
CA VAL A 19 0.30 21.52 -1.65
C VAL A 19 -0.62 22.60 -1.10
N ARG A 20 -0.83 22.66 0.21
CA ARG A 20 -1.63 23.72 0.87
C ARG A 20 -1.04 25.11 0.66
N ALA A 21 0.29 25.23 0.63
CA ALA A 21 0.97 26.51 0.48
C ALA A 21 1.03 27.01 -0.98
N HIS A 22 1.00 26.10 -1.95
CA HIS A 22 1.37 26.43 -3.34
C HIS A 22 0.32 26.06 -4.40
N ALA A 23 -0.69 25.25 -4.06
CA ALA A 23 -1.77 24.98 -4.99
C ALA A 23 -2.61 26.24 -5.24
N PRO A 24 -3.00 26.53 -6.49
CA PRO A 24 -3.98 27.57 -6.78
C PRO A 24 -5.28 27.34 -6.00
N GLU A 25 -5.94 28.41 -5.57
CA GLU A 25 -7.20 28.30 -4.79
C GLU A 25 -8.32 27.58 -5.55
N ASP A 26 -8.32 27.65 -6.88
CA ASP A 26 -9.28 26.99 -7.77
C ASP A 26 -8.84 25.60 -8.24
N ALA A 27 -7.73 25.08 -7.69
CA ALA A 27 -7.24 23.76 -8.06
C ALA A 27 -7.99 22.64 -7.34
N GLU A 28 -8.40 21.63 -8.09
CA GLU A 28 -8.81 20.35 -7.53
C GLU A 28 -7.55 19.62 -7.03
N VAL A 29 -7.47 19.39 -5.73
CA VAL A 29 -6.37 18.64 -5.10
C VAL A 29 -6.80 17.19 -4.91
N VAL A 30 -5.99 16.27 -5.43
CA VAL A 30 -6.21 14.83 -5.28
C VAL A 30 -5.02 14.20 -4.60
N LEU A 31 -5.29 13.55 -3.47
CA LEU A 31 -4.30 12.83 -2.68
C LEU A 31 -4.18 11.40 -3.20
N LEU A 32 -2.96 10.94 -3.45
CA LEU A 32 -2.64 9.59 -3.89
C LEU A 32 -1.58 9.01 -2.97
N HIS A 33 -1.95 8.02 -2.16
CA HIS A 33 -0.97 7.20 -1.44
C HIS A 33 -0.38 6.17 -2.38
N VAL A 34 0.94 5.97 -2.29
CA VAL A 34 1.64 4.93 -3.05
C VAL A 34 2.37 4.02 -2.07
N SER A 35 1.95 2.77 -2.07
CA SER A 35 2.54 1.74 -1.24
C SER A 35 3.65 0.95 -1.94
N GLY A 36 4.58 0.46 -1.13
CA GLY A 36 5.67 -0.41 -1.57
C GLY A 36 5.22 -1.87 -1.59
N ALA A 37 4.68 -2.34 -2.71
CA ALA A 37 4.18 -3.72 -2.87
C ALA A 37 5.24 -4.82 -2.67
N GLU A 38 6.52 -4.47 -2.61
CA GLU A 38 7.62 -5.42 -2.47
C GLU A 38 7.58 -6.22 -1.16
N VAL A 39 7.11 -5.62 -0.06
CA VAL A 39 7.14 -6.26 1.26
C VAL A 39 6.19 -7.45 1.35
N SER A 40 4.96 -7.32 0.88
CA SER A 40 3.98 -8.42 0.85
C SER A 40 4.44 -9.56 -0.06
N GLY A 41 5.02 -9.23 -1.21
CA GLY A 41 5.57 -10.22 -2.15
C GLY A 41 6.73 -11.03 -1.57
N VAL A 42 7.63 -10.37 -0.83
CA VAL A 42 8.73 -11.03 -0.11
C VAL A 42 8.20 -11.97 0.97
N ALA A 43 7.20 -11.53 1.75
CA ALA A 43 6.61 -12.36 2.80
C ALA A 43 5.91 -13.61 2.25
N HIS A 44 5.13 -13.44 1.17
CA HIS A 44 4.51 -14.55 0.44
C HIS A 44 5.57 -15.53 -0.08
N GLY A 45 6.59 -15.02 -0.77
CA GLY A 45 7.65 -15.86 -1.35
C GLY A 45 8.45 -16.64 -0.30
N ALA A 46 8.75 -16.01 0.84
CA ALA A 46 9.40 -16.68 1.96
C ALA A 46 8.52 -17.79 2.56
N PHE A 47 7.23 -17.49 2.77
CA PHE A 47 6.26 -18.47 3.27
C PHE A 47 6.10 -19.66 2.32
N ALA A 48 5.94 -19.41 1.02
CA ALA A 48 5.87 -20.45 0.00
C ALA A 48 7.15 -21.29 -0.06
N GLY A 49 8.32 -20.67 0.12
CA GLY A 49 9.61 -21.36 0.17
C GLY A 49 9.72 -22.38 1.31
N LEU A 50 9.14 -22.09 2.48
CA LEU A 50 9.12 -23.01 3.63
C LEU A 50 8.25 -24.25 3.39
N LEU A 51 7.18 -24.13 2.60
CA LEU A 51 6.25 -25.22 2.31
C LEU A 51 6.76 -26.17 1.20
N GLY A 52 7.87 -25.83 0.55
CA GLY A 52 8.53 -26.68 -0.44
C GLY A 52 7.75 -26.83 -1.76
N ARG A 53 8.13 -27.85 -2.56
CA ARG A 53 7.59 -28.11 -3.91
C ARG A 53 6.38 -29.05 -3.96
N ALA A 54 5.90 -29.53 -2.80
CA ALA A 54 4.77 -30.46 -2.71
C ALA A 54 3.45 -29.82 -3.15
N HIS A 55 3.41 -28.50 -3.30
CA HIS A 55 2.27 -27.73 -3.79
C HIS A 55 2.21 -27.71 -5.34
N ARG A 56 2.33 -28.87 -5.99
CA ARG A 56 2.05 -29.03 -7.44
C ARG A 56 0.58 -29.36 -7.74
N GLY A 57 -0.25 -29.49 -6.70
CA GLY A 57 -1.67 -29.81 -6.80
C GLY A 57 -2.58 -28.59 -6.88
N GLY A 58 -2.54 -27.86 -8.00
CA GLY A 58 -3.71 -27.18 -8.57
C GLY A 58 -4.36 -25.99 -7.84
N ARG A 59 -3.84 -25.49 -6.73
CA ARG A 59 -4.22 -24.18 -6.18
C ARG A 59 -2.94 -23.45 -5.78
N SER A 60 -2.84 -22.15 -5.99
CA SER A 60 -1.74 -21.37 -5.40
C SER A 60 -1.87 -21.43 -3.88
N PRO A 61 -0.77 -21.41 -3.11
CA PRO A 61 -0.82 -21.27 -1.66
C PRO A 61 -1.20 -19.81 -1.36
N GLY A 62 -2.50 -19.53 -1.42
CA GLY A 62 -3.16 -18.24 -1.20
C GLY A 62 -4.67 -18.47 -1.15
N ASP A 63 -5.17 -19.26 -2.10
CA ASP A 63 -6.57 -19.71 -2.10
C ASP A 63 -6.79 -20.91 -1.17
N GLY A 64 -6.97 -20.62 0.13
CA GLY A 64 -7.60 -21.55 1.07
C GLY A 64 -6.81 -21.89 2.34
N TRP A 65 -5.61 -21.35 2.54
CA TRP A 65 -4.84 -21.57 3.78
C TRP A 65 -5.13 -20.54 4.89
N GLY A 66 -5.81 -19.43 4.56
CA GLY A 66 -6.30 -18.42 5.52
C GLY A 66 -5.22 -17.76 6.40
N ARG A 67 -3.94 -17.96 6.08
CA ARG A 67 -2.79 -17.56 6.90
C ARG A 67 -1.55 -17.21 6.08
N ASP A 68 -1.70 -16.81 4.82
CA ASP A 68 -0.56 -16.23 4.09
C ASP A 68 -0.14 -14.91 4.75
N PRO A 69 1.13 -14.78 5.19
CA PRO A 69 1.64 -13.51 5.70
C PRO A 69 1.58 -12.37 4.67
N GLY A 70 1.67 -12.68 3.38
CA GLY A 70 1.56 -11.71 2.30
C GLY A 70 0.21 -10.99 2.29
N ASP A 71 -0.89 -11.75 2.35
CA ASP A 71 -2.26 -11.20 2.40
C ASP A 71 -2.48 -10.28 3.61
N ARG A 72 -1.93 -10.68 4.78
CA ARG A 72 -2.04 -9.88 5.99
C ARG A 72 -1.26 -8.57 5.89
N LEU A 73 -0.09 -8.59 5.27
CA LEU A 73 0.71 -7.38 5.06
C LEU A 73 0.03 -6.45 4.06
N THR A 74 -0.58 -6.97 3.00
CA THR A 74 -1.41 -6.16 2.08
C THR A 74 -2.58 -5.51 2.80
N ALA A 75 -3.31 -6.25 3.65
CA ALA A 75 -4.41 -5.67 4.41
C ALA A 75 -3.97 -4.57 5.41
N LEU A 76 -2.77 -4.72 6.01
CA LEU A 76 -2.19 -3.70 6.87
C LEU A 76 -1.77 -2.46 6.10
N ASP A 77 -1.20 -2.65 4.90
CA ASP A 77 -0.82 -1.58 3.99
C ASP A 77 -2.04 -0.77 3.53
N ASP A 78 -3.12 -1.43 3.10
CA ASP A 78 -4.38 -0.79 2.74
C ASP A 78 -4.97 0.04 3.90
N ALA A 79 -4.94 -0.52 5.12
CA ALA A 79 -5.42 0.18 6.31
C ALA A 79 -4.54 1.39 6.66
N SER A 80 -3.22 1.27 6.52
CA SER A 80 -2.28 2.37 6.72
C SER A 80 -2.50 3.48 5.70
N ALA A 81 -2.66 3.11 4.42
CA ALA A 81 -2.94 4.04 3.33
C ALA A 81 -4.24 4.83 3.58
N ALA A 82 -5.31 4.14 4.01
CA ALA A 82 -6.58 4.78 4.34
C ALA A 82 -6.43 5.76 5.50
N ALA A 83 -5.76 5.36 6.58
CA ALA A 83 -5.52 6.22 7.74
C ALA A 83 -4.67 7.45 7.38
N LEU A 84 -3.66 7.30 6.52
CA LEU A 84 -2.83 8.40 6.04
C LEU A 84 -3.66 9.37 5.19
N LEU A 85 -4.47 8.86 4.26
CA LEU A 85 -5.32 9.71 3.42
C LEU A 85 -6.37 10.44 4.25
N GLU A 86 -6.94 9.81 5.28
CA GLU A 86 -7.84 10.45 6.25
C GLU A 86 -7.14 11.57 7.02
N ALA A 87 -5.90 11.33 7.49
CA ALA A 87 -5.13 12.34 8.22
C ALA A 87 -4.65 13.51 7.34
N ALA A 88 -4.53 13.29 6.02
CA ALA A 88 -4.08 14.28 5.06
C ALA A 88 -5.21 15.18 4.51
N ALA A 89 -6.46 14.70 4.57
CA ALA A 89 -7.66 15.44 4.17
C ALA A 89 -7.89 16.68 5.07
#